data_AF-A0A633I2E4-F1
#
_entry.id   AF-A0A633I2E4-F1
#
_cell.length_a   1.000
_cell.length_b   1.000
_cell.length_c   1.000
_cell.angle_alpha   90.00
_cell.angle_beta   90.00
_cell.angle_gamma   90.00
#
_symmetry.space_group_name_H-M   'P 1'
#
loop_
_entity.id
_entity.type
_entity.pdbx_description
1 polymer ?
#
loop_
_entity_poly.entity_id
_entity_poly.type
_entity_poly.pdbx_seq_one_letter_code
_entity_poly.pdbx_strand_id
1 'polypeptide(L)'
;GDIFCFKLDGDRYCFGRIISKIITGHVAELFDYMSAAPEITEKKINKVKRIYSPIVIDTYGLFDKKVYKDGDWRVICHQSNFSPIDVENVYFTYGLESLCKRVDVFGNEISISKEESLKYHKLSPYGDFDIKKLLNNI
;
A
#
# COMPACT_ATOMS: atom_id res chain seq x y z
N GLY A 1 7.20 6.41 -9.28
CA GLY A 1 6.63 5.75 -8.08
C GLY A 1 7.76 5.41 -7.14
N ASP A 2 7.63 5.76 -5.87
CA ASP A 2 8.67 5.50 -4.87
C ASP A 2 8.66 4.02 -4.46
N ILE A 3 9.82 3.38 -4.55
CA ILE A 3 10.05 2.01 -4.10
C ILE A 3 10.48 2.07 -2.65
N PHE A 4 9.82 1.28 -1.82
CA PHE A 4 10.13 1.17 -0.40
C PHE A 4 10.44 -0.27 -0.01
N CYS A 5 11.14 -0.40 1.11
CA CYS A 5 11.32 -1.66 1.81
C CYS A 5 10.97 -1.54 3.29
N PHE A 6 10.73 -2.66 3.92
CA PHE A 6 10.56 -2.78 5.37
C PHE A 6 10.95 -4.18 5.83
N LYS A 7 11.36 -4.27 7.09
CA LYS A 7 11.73 -5.51 7.76
C LYS A 7 10.47 -6.21 8.28
N LEU A 8 10.21 -7.41 7.77
CA LEU A 8 9.09 -8.25 8.19
C LEU A 8 9.39 -8.88 9.56
N ASP A 9 10.47 -9.67 9.61
CA ASP A 9 11.05 -10.26 10.81
C ASP A 9 12.49 -10.72 10.53
N GLY A 10 13.23 -11.19 11.54
CA GLY A 10 14.54 -11.82 11.35
C GLY A 10 15.49 -10.97 10.53
N ASP A 11 15.85 -11.42 9.33
CA ASP A 11 16.54 -10.63 8.29
C ASP A 11 15.72 -10.51 6.99
N ARG A 12 14.42 -10.80 7.04
CA ARG A 12 13.53 -10.77 5.87
C ARG A 12 13.01 -9.35 5.62
N TYR A 13 13.39 -8.79 4.47
CA TYR A 13 12.88 -7.55 3.94
C TYR A 13 11.83 -7.80 2.86
N CYS A 14 10.74 -7.06 2.96
CA CYS A 14 9.68 -6.98 1.96
C CYS A 14 9.75 -5.64 1.23
N PHE A 15 9.13 -5.59 0.06
CA PHE A 15 9.22 -4.44 -0.84
C PHE A 15 7.85 -4.05 -1.37
N GLY A 16 7.72 -2.78 -1.73
CA GLY A 16 6.52 -2.27 -2.37
C GLY A 16 6.78 -0.97 -3.12
N ARG A 17 5.72 -0.44 -3.72
CA ARG A 17 5.76 0.80 -4.48
C ARG A 17 4.56 1.69 -4.14
N ILE A 18 4.83 2.96 -3.91
CA ILE A 18 3.79 3.99 -3.78
C ILE A 18 3.23 4.28 -5.17
N ILE A 19 1.90 4.22 -5.27
CA ILE A 19 1.13 4.48 -6.50
C ILE A 19 0.67 5.95 -6.53
N SER A 20 0.06 6.42 -5.45
CA SER A 20 -0.60 7.72 -5.40
C SER A 20 -0.78 8.19 -3.96
N LYS A 21 -1.08 9.48 -3.80
CA LYS A 21 -1.51 10.09 -2.54
C LYS A 21 -3.02 10.28 -2.55
N ILE A 22 -3.68 9.94 -1.46
CA ILE A 22 -5.12 10.16 -1.23
C ILE A 22 -5.35 10.82 0.14
N ILE A 23 -6.60 11.14 0.48
CA ILE A 23 -6.94 11.93 1.68
C ILE A 23 -6.46 11.32 3.00
N THR A 24 -6.40 9.99 3.10
CA THR A 24 -6.02 9.28 4.34
C THR A 24 -4.57 8.78 4.36
N GLY A 25 -3.82 8.87 3.26
CA GLY A 25 -2.48 8.30 3.19
C GLY A 25 -2.00 8.11 1.74
N HIS A 26 -1.26 7.05 1.49
CA HIS A 26 -0.83 6.71 0.13
C HIS A 26 -1.33 5.33 -0.25
N VAL A 27 -1.76 5.18 -1.50
CA VAL A 27 -2.05 3.87 -2.07
C VAL A 27 -0.73 3.24 -2.48
N ALA A 28 -0.52 2.00 -2.07
CA ALA A 28 0.69 1.26 -2.32
C ALA A 28 0.38 -0.17 -2.75
N GLU A 29 1.33 -0.75 -3.47
CA GLU A 29 1.36 -2.17 -3.78
C GLU A 29 2.53 -2.85 -3.08
N LEU A 30 2.33 -4.12 -2.75
CA LEU A 30 3.33 -4.99 -2.14
C LEU A 30 3.79 -6.03 -3.16
N PHE A 31 5.10 -6.21 -3.26
CA PHE A 31 5.75 -7.11 -4.22
C PHE A 31 5.84 -8.53 -3.67
N ASP A 32 5.69 -9.53 -4.55
CA ASP A 32 5.89 -10.95 -4.29
C ASP A 32 7.36 -11.37 -4.14
N TYR A 33 8.16 -10.49 -3.54
CA TYR A 33 9.60 -10.66 -3.39
C TYR A 33 10.06 -10.32 -1.98
N MET A 34 10.95 -11.17 -1.46
CA MET A 34 11.63 -10.99 -0.18
C MET A 34 13.15 -11.10 -0.37
N SER A 35 13.91 -10.40 0.48
CA SER A 35 15.37 -10.39 0.46
C SER A 35 15.92 -10.43 1.88
N ALA A 36 17.15 -10.94 2.03
CA ALA A 36 17.90 -10.87 3.30
C ALA A 36 18.48 -9.46 3.57
N ALA A 37 18.43 -8.57 2.57
CA ALA A 37 18.97 -7.23 2.62
C ALA A 37 17.93 -6.22 2.13
N PRO A 38 17.99 -4.94 2.55
CA PRO A 38 17.05 -3.88 2.16
C PRO A 38 17.32 -3.36 0.73
N GLU A 39 17.52 -4.27 -0.23
CA GLU A 39 17.97 -3.96 -1.59
C GLU A 39 17.18 -4.77 -2.61
N ILE A 40 16.82 -4.12 -3.71
CA ILE A 40 16.15 -4.72 -4.86
C ILE A 40 16.68 -4.09 -6.15
N THR A 41 16.92 -4.92 -7.17
CA THR A 41 17.43 -4.44 -8.47
C THR A 41 16.29 -4.01 -9.39
N GLU A 42 16.56 -3.09 -10.30
CA GLU A 42 15.58 -2.67 -11.32
C GLU A 42 15.07 -3.85 -12.17
N LYS A 43 15.96 -4.77 -12.55
CA LYS A 43 15.60 -6.00 -13.26
C LYS A 43 14.59 -6.85 -12.48
N LYS A 44 14.64 -6.83 -11.15
CA LYS A 44 13.69 -7.52 -10.28
C LYS A 44 12.38 -6.72 -10.18
N ILE A 45 12.44 -5.41 -9.98
CA ILE A 45 11.26 -4.51 -9.95
C ILE A 45 10.39 -4.70 -11.19
N ASN A 46 11.00 -4.86 -12.38
CA ASN A 46 10.27 -5.03 -13.64
C ASN A 46 9.63 -6.43 -13.81
N LYS A 47 9.84 -7.36 -12.88
CA LYS A 47 9.35 -8.75 -12.94
C LYS A 47 8.47 -9.17 -11.78
N VAL A 48 8.56 -8.46 -10.65
CA VAL A 48 7.74 -8.76 -9.48
C VAL A 48 6.26 -8.53 -9.77
N LYS A 49 5.43 -9.32 -9.12
CA LYS A 49 3.98 -9.21 -9.16
C LYS A 49 3.48 -8.59 -7.86
N ARG A 50 2.26 -8.08 -7.93
CA ARG A 50 1.53 -7.63 -6.77
C ARG A 50 0.99 -8.84 -6.00
N ILE A 51 1.17 -8.86 -4.69
CA ILE A 51 0.63 -9.93 -3.83
C ILE A 51 -0.89 -9.79 -3.65
N TYR A 52 -1.37 -8.57 -3.38
CA TYR A 52 -2.77 -8.25 -3.06
C TYR A 52 -3.30 -7.11 -3.92
N SER A 53 -4.60 -6.83 -3.87
CA SER A 53 -5.10 -5.52 -4.33
C SER A 53 -4.34 -4.38 -3.64
N PRO A 54 -4.09 -3.22 -4.29
CA PRO A 54 -3.47 -2.07 -3.66
C PRO A 54 -4.16 -1.71 -2.34
N ILE A 55 -3.37 -1.31 -1.37
CA ILE A 55 -3.82 -0.94 -0.02
C ILE A 55 -3.43 0.51 0.27
N VAL A 56 -4.10 1.11 1.26
CA VAL A 56 -3.71 2.42 1.78
C VAL A 56 -2.74 2.20 2.94
N ILE A 57 -1.63 2.92 2.96
CA ILE A 57 -0.62 2.84 4.02
C ILE A 57 -0.43 4.18 4.73
N ASP A 58 -0.18 4.14 6.04
CA ASP A 58 0.17 5.32 6.85
C ASP A 58 1.64 5.70 6.63
N THR A 59 1.92 6.39 5.53
CA THR A 59 3.28 6.82 5.20
C THR A 59 3.90 7.75 6.24
N TYR A 60 3.08 8.52 6.95
CA TYR A 60 3.55 9.46 7.96
C TYR A 60 4.11 8.71 9.18
N GLY A 61 3.37 7.71 9.68
CA GLY A 61 3.85 6.83 10.74
C GLY A 61 5.04 5.95 10.30
N LEU A 62 4.94 5.37 9.10
CA LEU A 62 5.91 4.40 8.58
C LEU A 62 7.25 5.07 8.22
N PHE A 63 7.25 6.12 7.38
CA PHE A 63 8.48 6.68 6.81
C PHE A 63 8.96 7.94 7.53
N ASP A 64 8.06 8.89 7.83
CA ASP A 64 8.46 10.21 8.33
C ASP A 64 8.76 10.17 9.83
N LYS A 65 7.83 9.64 10.62
CA LYS A 65 7.97 9.54 12.08
C LYS A 65 8.69 8.28 12.53
N LYS A 66 8.71 7.24 11.69
CA LYS A 66 9.30 5.94 12.00
C LYS A 66 8.88 5.44 13.38
N VAL A 67 7.57 5.51 13.67
CA VAL A 67 7.03 5.16 14.99
C VAL A 67 7.23 3.67 15.31
N TYR A 68 7.43 2.84 14.27
CA TYR A 68 7.67 1.41 14.35
C TYR A 68 9.17 1.09 14.20
N LYS A 69 9.90 1.14 15.31
CA LYS A 69 11.37 1.02 15.33
C LYS A 69 11.90 -0.28 14.72
N ASP A 70 11.19 -1.39 14.90
CA ASP A 70 11.60 -2.71 14.40
C ASP A 70 11.20 -2.98 12.95
N GLY A 71 10.38 -2.10 12.35
CA GLY A 71 9.90 -2.25 10.98
C GLY A 71 10.89 -1.79 9.92
N ASP A 72 11.90 -0.99 10.29
CA ASP A 72 12.94 -0.48 9.38
C ASP A 72 12.43 -0.03 8.00
N TRP A 73 11.40 0.82 8.02
CA TRP A 73 10.76 1.35 6.81
C TRP A 73 11.66 2.38 6.13
N ARG A 74 11.89 2.21 4.83
CA ARG A 74 12.76 3.07 4.01
C ARG A 74 12.20 3.22 2.60
N VAL A 75 12.26 4.44 2.06
CA VAL A 75 12.22 4.64 0.61
C VAL A 75 13.64 4.42 0.08
N ILE A 76 13.80 3.54 -0.90
CA ILE A 76 15.12 3.07 -1.38
C ILE A 76 15.42 3.44 -2.83
N CYS A 77 14.40 3.75 -3.64
CA CYS A 77 14.58 4.12 -5.03
C CYS A 77 13.34 4.86 -5.55
N HIS A 78 13.50 5.66 -6.60
CA HIS A 78 12.39 6.25 -7.35
C HIS A 78 12.36 5.68 -8.77
N GLN A 79 11.24 5.11 -9.18
CA GLN A 79 11.05 4.69 -10.57
C GLN A 79 10.37 5.80 -11.38
N SER A 80 11.09 6.33 -12.37
CA SER A 80 10.58 7.34 -13.30
C SER A 80 9.55 6.74 -14.26
N ASN A 81 8.57 7.55 -14.69
CA ASN A 81 7.54 7.17 -15.67
C ASN A 81 6.73 5.90 -15.32
N PHE A 82 6.64 5.56 -14.04
CA PHE A 82 5.78 4.47 -13.58
C PHE A 82 4.30 4.85 -13.78
N SER A 83 3.57 4.00 -14.50
CA SER A 83 2.12 3.99 -14.53
C SER A 83 1.62 2.70 -13.88
N PRO A 84 0.72 2.77 -12.88
CA PRO A 84 0.11 1.57 -12.32
C PRO A 84 -0.75 0.87 -13.38
N ILE A 85 -0.78 -0.46 -13.31
CA ILE A 85 -1.67 -1.33 -14.09
C ILE A 85 -2.62 -2.05 -13.13
N ASP A 86 -3.78 -2.48 -13.65
CA ASP A 86 -4.80 -3.23 -12.92
C ASP A 86 -5.22 -2.51 -11.63
N VAL A 87 -5.63 -1.24 -11.76
CA VAL A 87 -6.07 -0.37 -10.65
C VAL A 87 -7.43 0.28 -10.88
N GLU A 88 -8.02 0.13 -12.07
CA GLU A 88 -9.25 0.78 -12.51
C GLU A 88 -10.48 0.32 -11.73
N ASN A 89 -10.42 -0.89 -11.15
CA ASN A 89 -11.48 -1.49 -10.36
C ASN A 89 -11.15 -1.59 -8.87
N VAL A 90 -10.11 -0.88 -8.42
CA VAL A 90 -9.68 -0.87 -7.03
C VAL A 90 -10.30 0.35 -6.35
N TYR A 91 -11.07 0.07 -5.30
CA TYR A 91 -11.84 1.08 -4.60
C TYR A 91 -11.82 0.86 -3.09
N PHE A 92 -11.86 1.97 -2.37
CA PHE A 92 -11.97 2.02 -0.92
C PHE A 92 -13.22 2.78 -0.50
N THR A 93 -13.82 2.47 0.65
CA THR A 93 -15.05 3.12 1.11
C THR A 93 -14.93 3.74 2.49
N TYR A 94 -15.58 4.88 2.68
CA TYR A 94 -15.69 5.54 3.99
C TYR A 94 -17.04 6.25 4.13
N GLY A 95 -17.31 6.79 5.32
CA GLY A 95 -18.57 7.45 5.65
C GLY A 95 -19.58 6.51 6.29
N LEU A 96 -20.67 7.10 6.78
CA LEU A 96 -21.74 6.40 7.48
C LEU A 96 -23.08 6.68 6.80
N GLU A 97 -23.94 5.66 6.76
CA GLU A 97 -25.32 5.75 6.28
C GLU A 97 -25.43 6.37 4.88
N SER A 98 -26.07 7.54 4.75
CA SER A 98 -26.28 8.26 3.49
C SER A 98 -25.05 9.03 3.01
N LEU A 99 -23.98 9.09 3.80
CA LEU A 99 -22.73 9.79 3.48
C LEU A 99 -21.62 8.84 2.99
N CYS A 100 -21.98 7.60 2.64
CA CYS A 100 -21.03 6.64 2.11
C CYS A 100 -20.42 7.14 0.79
N LYS A 101 -19.11 7.04 0.70
CA LYS A 101 -18.33 7.39 -0.48
C LYS A 101 -17.41 6.24 -0.83
N ARG A 102 -17.18 6.10 -2.13
CA ARG A 102 -16.15 5.25 -2.70
C ARG A 102 -15.04 6.13 -3.27
N VAL A 103 -13.80 5.76 -3.04
CA VAL A 103 -12.61 6.45 -3.50
C VAL A 103 -11.80 5.48 -4.35
N ASP A 104 -11.42 5.90 -5.55
CA ASP A 104 -10.50 5.11 -6.39
C ASP A 104 -9.04 5.27 -5.94
N VAL A 105 -8.13 4.57 -6.62
CA VAL A 105 -6.69 4.63 -6.32
C VAL A 105 -6.11 6.04 -6.49
N PHE A 106 -6.71 6.92 -7.29
CA PHE A 106 -6.19 8.27 -7.53
C PHE A 106 -6.85 9.35 -6.67
N GLY A 107 -7.76 8.95 -5.77
CA GLY A 107 -8.43 9.87 -4.84
C GLY A 107 -9.72 10.47 -5.39
N ASN A 108 -10.25 9.98 -6.52
CA ASN A 108 -11.54 10.44 -7.02
C ASN A 108 -12.66 9.83 -6.18
N GLU A 109 -13.59 10.68 -5.72
CA GLU A 109 -14.68 10.28 -4.84
C GLU A 109 -16.02 10.24 -5.56
N ILE A 110 -16.83 9.21 -5.25
CA ILE A 110 -18.21 9.07 -5.72
C ILE A 110 -19.09 8.71 -4.54
N SER A 111 -20.22 9.39 -4.39
CA SER A 111 -21.25 9.04 -3.41
C SER A 111 -21.94 7.74 -3.79
N ILE A 112 -22.08 6.83 -2.83
CA ILE A 112 -22.64 5.50 -3.03
C ILE A 112 -23.61 5.14 -1.89
N SER A 113 -24.43 4.11 -2.09
CA SER A 113 -25.29 3.61 -1.01
C SER A 113 -24.50 2.87 0.07
N LYS A 114 -25.10 2.73 1.26
CA LYS A 114 -24.54 1.92 2.34
C LYS A 114 -24.33 0.47 1.91
N GLU A 115 -25.30 -0.10 1.21
CA GLU A 115 -25.26 -1.49 0.71
C GLU A 115 -24.14 -1.70 -0.32
N GLU A 116 -23.93 -0.71 -1.18
CA GLU A 116 -22.80 -0.73 -2.12
C GLU A 116 -21.46 -0.62 -1.38
N SER A 117 -21.39 0.19 -0.32
CA SER A 117 -20.13 0.43 0.40
C SER A 117 -19.53 -0.83 1.03
N LEU A 118 -20.38 -1.79 1.39
CA LEU A 118 -20.01 -3.06 2.01
C LEU A 118 -19.30 -4.02 1.04
N LYS A 119 -19.36 -3.77 -0.27
CA LYS A 119 -18.70 -4.59 -1.29
C LYS A 119 -17.20 -4.30 -1.41
N TYR A 120 -16.75 -3.18 -0.86
CA TYR A 120 -15.37 -2.68 -1.02
C TYR A 120 -14.62 -2.67 0.31
N HIS A 121 -13.30 -2.59 0.23
CA HIS A 121 -12.46 -2.45 1.41
C HIS A 121 -12.65 -1.08 2.05
N LYS A 122 -12.62 -1.01 3.38
CA LYS A 122 -12.67 0.29 4.06
C LYS A 122 -11.42 1.10 3.76
N LEU A 123 -11.60 2.41 3.60
CA LEU A 123 -10.52 3.37 3.49
C LEU A 123 -9.87 3.57 4.86
N SER A 124 -8.97 2.65 5.22
CA SER A 124 -8.20 2.70 6.45
C SER A 124 -6.72 2.55 6.10
N PRO A 125 -5.86 3.52 6.46
CA PRO A 125 -4.42 3.40 6.30
C PRO A 125 -3.87 2.28 7.18
N TYR A 126 -3.02 1.43 6.61
CA TYR A 126 -2.39 0.32 7.32
C TYR A 126 -1.05 0.78 7.89
N GLY A 127 -0.82 0.44 9.16
CA GLY A 127 0.48 0.62 9.81
C GLY A 127 1.35 -0.64 9.69
N ASP A 128 2.50 -0.64 10.38
CA ASP A 128 3.46 -1.76 10.35
C ASP A 128 2.81 -3.09 10.76
N PHE A 129 2.04 -3.09 11.86
CA PHE A 129 1.38 -4.29 12.36
C PHE A 129 0.36 -4.86 11.37
N ASP A 130 -0.46 -4.02 10.76
CA ASP A 130 -1.49 -4.45 9.81
C ASP A 130 -0.86 -5.09 8.56
N ILE A 131 0.21 -4.47 8.04
CA ILE A 131 0.92 -4.97 6.86
C ILE A 131 1.62 -6.29 7.17
N LYS A 132 2.30 -6.40 8.31
CA LYS A 132 2.97 -7.66 8.71
C LYS A 132 1.95 -8.78 8.94
N LYS A 133 0.82 -8.47 9.57
CA LYS A 133 -0.28 -9.44 9.74
C LYS A 133 -0.84 -9.90 8.41
N LEU A 134 -0.98 -8.99 7.43
CA LEU A 134 -1.41 -9.32 6.08
C LEU A 134 -0.44 -10.32 5.43
N LEU A 135 0.87 -10.07 5.52
CA LEU A 135 1.91 -10.90 4.91
C LEU A 135 2.17 -12.24 5.60
N ASN A 136 1.93 -12.36 6.91
CA ASN A 136 2.10 -13.63 7.63
C ASN A 136 1.06 -14.70 7.26
N ASN A 137 0.02 -14.34 6.50
CA ASN A 137 -0.99 -15.28 6.00
C ASN A 137 -0.68 -15.80 4.59
N ILE A 138 0.57 -15.64 4.13
CA ILE A 138 1.10 -16.10 2.83
C ILE A 138 2.18 -17.15 3.09
#